data_AF-A0A7V6UMZ5-F1
#
_entry.id   AF-A0A7V6UMZ5-F1
#
_cell.length_a   1.000
_cell.length_b   1.000
_cell.length_c   1.000
_cell.angle_alpha   90.00
_cell.angle_beta   90.00
_cell.angle_gamma   90.00
#
_symmetry.space_group_name_H-M   'P 1'
#
loop_
_entity.id
_entity.type
_entity.pdbx_description
1 polymer ?
#
loop_
_entity_poly.entity_id
_entity_poly.type
_entity_poly.pdbx_seq_one_letter_code
_entity_poly.pdbx_strand_id
1 'polypeptide(L)' 'MFDFMYFPDNKLEYIPAFIMVLICVLLTFLAIHQFIKFSKKEEEKARMLEKQLMENKLESHK' A
#
# COMPACT_ATOMS: atom_id res chain seq x y z
N MET A 1 23.20 -24.90 -24.12
CA MET A 1 22.70 -24.05 -23.02
C MET A 1 21.38 -23.45 -23.45
N PHE A 2 20.33 -24.25 -23.34
CA PHE A 2 18.93 -23.84 -23.41
C PHE A 2 18.33 -24.59 -22.23
N ASP A 3 18.36 -23.98 -21.04
CA ASP A 3 17.57 -24.48 -19.92
C ASP A 3 16.12 -24.13 -20.23
N PHE A 4 15.53 -25.09 -20.94
CA PHE A 4 14.14 -25.42 -21.13
C PHE A 4 13.18 -24.61 -20.23
N MET A 5 12.35 -23.76 -20.84
CA MET A 5 11.09 -23.38 -20.22
C MET A 5 10.27 -24.67 -20.03
N TYR A 6 10.44 -25.35 -18.89
CA TYR A 6 9.64 -26.53 -18.54
C TYR A 6 8.26 -26.04 -18.13
N PHE A 7 7.35 -26.07 -19.09
CA PHE A 7 5.93 -25.93 -18.81
C PHE A 7 5.41 -27.31 -18.44
N PRO A 8 4.84 -27.51 -17.25
CA PRO A 8 4.28 -28.80 -16.90
C PRO A 8 3.18 -29.19 -17.89
N ASP A 9 3.26 -30.44 -18.39
CA ASP A 9 2.28 -31.03 -19.30
C ASP A 9 0.89 -31.09 -18.65
N ASN A 10 0.85 -31.29 -17.32
CA ASN A 10 -0.37 -31.26 -16.55
C ASN A 10 -0.61 -29.87 -15.95
N LYS A 11 -1.70 -29.22 -16.38
CA LYS A 11 -2.08 -27.87 -15.92
C LYS A 11 -2.31 -27.77 -14.41
N LEU A 12 -2.57 -28.89 -13.73
CA LEU A 12 -2.75 -28.91 -12.28
C LEU A 12 -1.47 -28.53 -11.53
N GLU A 13 -0.30 -28.71 -12.13
CA GLU A 13 0.98 -28.35 -11.51
C GLU A 13 1.20 -26.83 -11.39
N TYR A 14 0.39 -26.01 -12.07
CA TYR A 14 0.41 -24.54 -11.90
C TYR A 14 -0.41 -24.04 -10.71
N ILE A 15 -1.26 -24.88 -10.10
CA ILE A 15 -2.10 -24.49 -8.97
C ILE A 15 -1.29 -23.84 -7.82
N PRO A 16 -0.13 -24.39 -7.40
CA PRO A 16 0.68 -23.77 -6.37
C PRO A 16 1.15 -22.36 -6.75
N ALA A 17 1.57 -22.14 -8.00
CA ALA A 17 1.97 -20.81 -8.48
C ALA A 17 0.79 -19.83 -8.47
N PHE A 18 -0.40 -20.29 -8.87
CA PHE A 18 -1.60 -19.46 -8.86
C PHE A 18 -2.02 -19.05 -7.45
N ILE A 19 -1.92 -19.98 -6.49
CA ILE A 19 -2.17 -19.70 -5.07
C ILE A 19 -1.18 -18.67 -4.54
N MET A 20 0.11 -18.78 -4.87
CA MET A 20 1.13 -17.82 -4.47
C MET A 20 0.83 -16.41 -5.00
N VAL A 21 0.48 -16.30 -6.29
CA VAL A 21 0.10 -15.02 -6.89
C VAL A 21 -1.14 -14.43 -6.22
N LEU A 22 -2.16 -15.26 -5.96
CA LEU A 22 -3.37 -14.81 -5.26
C LEU A 22 -3.06 -14.29 -3.85
N ILE A 23 -2.22 -15.01 -3.09
CA ILE A 23 -1.80 -14.57 -1.76
C ILE A 23 -1.06 -13.23 -1.86
N CYS A 24 -0.11 -13.08 -2.78
CA CYS A 24 0.61 -11.82 -2.99
C CYS A 24 -0.34 -10.67 -3.32
N VAL A 25 -1.27 -10.86 -4.26
CA VAL A 25 -2.25 -9.83 -4.64
C VAL A 25 -3.13 -9.44 -3.45
N LEU A 26 -3.61 -10.41 -2.67
CA LEU A 26 -4.42 -10.15 -1.48
C LEU A 26 -3.63 -9.35 -0.43
N LEU A 27 -2.37 -9.71 -0.19
CA LEU A 27 -1.50 -9.00 0.74
C LEU A 27 -1.21 -7.57 0.27
N THR A 28 -0.92 -7.38 -1.02
CA THR A 28 -0.72 -6.05 -1.59
C THR A 28 -1.97 -5.19 -1.47
N PHE A 29 -3.14 -5.75 -1.77
CA PHE A 29 -4.40 -5.03 -1.62
C PHE A 29 -4.64 -4.60 -0.17
N LEU A 30 -4.43 -5.50 0.80
CA LEU A 30 -4.55 -5.19 2.22
C LEU A 30 -3.54 -4.12 2.66
N ALA A 31 -2.28 -4.23 2.23
CA ALA A 31 -1.24 -3.27 2.55
C ALA A 31 -1.58 -1.86 2.03
N ILE A 32 -1.98 -1.75 0.76
CA ILE A 32 -2.37 -0.47 0.15
C ILE A 32 -3.60 0.11 0.86
N HIS A 33 -4.60 -0.72 1.13
CA HIS A 33 -5.82 -0.29 1.83
C HIS A 33 -5.50 0.30 3.22
N GLN A 34 -4.68 -0.42 4.00
CA GLN A 34 -4.26 0.02 5.32
C GLN A 34 -3.39 1.29 5.25
N PHE A 35 -2.49 1.37 4.27
CA PHE A 35 -1.62 2.52 4.07
C PHE A 35 -2.43 3.79 3.76
N ILE A 36 -3.39 3.73 2.83
CA ILE A 36 -4.24 4.88 2.49
C ILE A 36 -5.05 5.34 3.71
N LYS A 37 -5.62 4.40 4.46
CA LYS A 37 -6.40 4.72 5.66
C LYS A 37 -5.54 5.40 6.73
N PHE A 38 -4.32 4.95 6.91
CA PHE A 38 -3.38 5.56 7.84
C PHE A 38 -2.95 6.96 7.37
N SER A 39 -2.60 7.09 6.09
CA SER A 39 -2.18 8.36 5.49
C SER A 39 -3.24 9.46 5.65
N LYS A 40 -4.53 9.15 5.48
CA LYS A 40 -5.62 10.12 5.66
C LYS A 40 -5.70 10.66 7.10
N LYS A 41 -5.45 9.82 8.10
CA LYS A 41 -5.44 10.23 9.51
C LYS A 41 -4.26 11.15 9.81
N GLU A 42 -3.09 10.84 9.26
CA GLU A 42 -1.91 11.69 9.43
C GLU A 42 -2.07 13.03 8.71
N GLU A 43 -2.68 13.03 7.52
CA GLU A 43 -2.98 14.26 6.77
C GLU A 43 -3.91 15.20 7.55
N GLU A 44 -4.95 14.66 8.20
CA GLU A 44 -5.87 15.46 9.01
C GLU A 44 -5.15 16.10 10.22
N LYS A 45 -4.30 15.34 10.91
CA LYS A 45 -3.49 15.87 12.02
C LYS A 45 -2.53 16.96 11.56
N ALA A 46 -1.86 16.76 10.41
CA ALA A 46 -0.96 17.75 9.83
C ALA A 46 -1.71 19.05 9.50
N ARG A 47 -2.90 18.96 8.88
CA ARG A 47 -3.74 20.12 8.58
C ARG A 47 -4.18 20.87 9.85
N MET A 48 -4.52 20.16 10.93
CA MET A 48 -4.84 20.79 12.22
C MET A 48 -3.64 21.54 12.80
N LEU A 49 -2.44 20.94 12.76
CA LEU A 49 -1.21 21.56 13.23
C LEU A 49 -0.88 22.83 12.42
N GLU A 50 -0.96 22.76 11.09
CA GLU A 50 -0.73 23.91 10.22
C GLU A 50 -1.67 25.07 10.55
N LYS A 51 -2.96 24.78 10.78
CA LYS A 51 -3.94 25.79 11.16
C LYS A 51 -3.58 26.47 12.48
N GLN A 52 -3.22 25.70 13.50
CA GLN A 52 -2.79 26.25 14.80
C GLN A 52 -1.54 27.14 14.67
N LEU A 53 -0.57 26.74 13.84
CA LEU A 53 0.63 27.55 13.60
C LEU A 53 0.30 28.86 12.87
N MET A 54 -0.65 28.85 11.93
CA MET A 54 -1.10 30.07 11.25
C MET A 54 -1.84 31.01 12.20
N GLU A 55 -2.74 30.49 13.04
CA GLU A 55 -3.45 31.27 14.05
C GLU A 55 -2.46 31.93 15.04
N ASN A 56 -1.51 31.16 15.58
CA ASN A 56 -0.48 31.68 16.47
C ASN A 56 0.42 32.74 15.82
N LYS A 57 0.78 32.58 14.53
CA LYS A 57 1.56 33.58 13.79
C LYS A 57 0.76 34.88 13.58
N LEU A 58 -0.54 34.77 13.32
CA LEU A 58 -1.42 35.94 13.14
C LEU A 58 -1.58 36.72 14.44
N GLU A 59 -1.73 36.02 15.57
CA GLU A 59 -1.79 36.65 16.90
C GLU A 59 -0.47 37.30 17.31
N SER A 60 0.67 36.70 16.96
CA SER A 60 2.00 37.28 17.24
C SER A 60 2.31 38.56 16.44
N HIS A 61 1.58 38.84 15.37
CA HIS A 61 1.80 40.01 14.49
C HIS A 61 0.78 41.14 14.71
N LYS A 62 -0.07 41.04 15.73
CA LYS A 62 -1.09 42.04 16.10
C LYS A 62 -0.72 42.75 17.39
#